data_AF-A0A3R7D688-F1
#
_entry.id   AF-A0A3R7D688-F1
#
_cell.length_a   1.000
_cell.length_b   1.000
_cell.length_c   1.000
_cell.angle_alpha   90.00
_cell.angle_beta   90.00
_cell.angle_gamma   90.00
#
_symmetry.space_group_name_H-M   'P 1'
#
loop_
_entity.id
_entity.type
_entity.pdbx_description
1 polymer ?
#
loop_
_entity_poly.entity_id
_entity_poly.type
_entity_poly.pdbx_seq_one_letter_code
_entity_poly.pdbx_strand_id
1 'polypeptide(L)'
;MQSYWTLSGLGGVFCILCSSLWLYNIATETSFSYARQKLKPAKLRKMRMKEVRNEVWSAIGEAFYAIGGWVAVYAAITMVYGTDDSLTYITAVVSLAYVLYIVLLAIRKVSGIFHFSYITDDKVKNRQVRISNVLFWFNAIVDTLIKDNVVVFTIYTICAFMGLSSDISTQAYVYYGFPLLDILAINARLSNILKAVTSNLVPLGVTMAFGTIVIYLFSLIGFFRFQELMTNDDGPQCSSMMQCYLTYIHYGLLSGGGIGDYMSGTMAHPLDYSDNVSFFERLVYDLAFYIIILLLLINLIMGIIIDSFTSLREASEKKQEIESSICLVCTDTKDDIEYRGILMGVTNSFKKHTEEEHNLWNYLFFIMYLESKPATDLNGTESFVRQKLLAKEMSWIPKKKGESTRPADA
;
A
#
# COMPACT_ATOMS: atom_id res chain seq x y z
N MET A 1 15.24 18.25 36.72
CA MET A 1 16.56 18.22 36.05
C MET A 1 17.05 16.80 35.80
N GLN A 2 17.07 15.90 36.79
CA GLN A 2 17.60 14.53 36.64
C GLN A 2 16.85 13.68 35.58
N SER A 3 15.55 13.93 35.39
CA SER A 3 14.72 13.28 34.35
C SER A 3 14.98 13.74 32.91
N TYR A 4 15.49 14.96 32.70
CA TYR A 4 15.79 15.47 31.35
C TYR A 4 17.10 14.91 30.82
N TRP A 5 18.10 14.76 31.69
CA TRP A 5 19.38 14.16 31.35
C TRP A 5 19.26 12.67 31.00
N THR A 6 18.42 11.92 31.73
CA THR A 6 18.17 10.52 31.41
C THR A 6 17.41 10.36 30.11
N LEU A 7 16.43 11.23 29.83
CA LEU A 7 15.65 11.18 28.59
C LEU A 7 16.49 11.59 27.36
N SER A 8 17.30 12.64 27.47
CA SER A 8 18.23 13.05 26.41
C SER A 8 19.31 11.99 26.18
N GLY A 9 19.83 11.37 27.24
CA GLY A 9 20.79 10.26 27.15
C GLY A 9 20.21 9.03 26.43
N LEU A 10 18.99 8.60 26.81
CA LEU A 10 18.30 7.49 26.14
C LEU A 10 17.92 7.84 24.70
N GLY A 11 17.48 9.08 24.43
CA GLY A 11 17.20 9.58 23.08
C GLY A 11 18.44 9.61 22.19
N GLY A 12 19.60 9.98 22.74
CA GLY A 12 20.89 9.91 22.05
C GLY A 12 21.28 8.48 21.68
N VAL A 13 21.14 7.53 22.62
CA VAL A 13 21.37 6.10 22.35
C VAL A 13 20.42 5.59 21.25
N PHE A 14 19.14 5.96 21.32
CA PHE A 14 18.15 5.60 20.31
C PHE A 14 18.52 6.17 18.93
N CYS A 15 18.94 7.44 18.85
CA CYS A 15 19.38 8.06 17.61
C CYS A 15 20.61 7.36 17.00
N ILE A 16 21.58 6.96 17.82
CA ILE A 16 22.75 6.18 17.37
C ILE A 16 22.30 4.84 16.81
N LEU A 17 21.42 4.12 17.51
CA LEU A 17 20.90 2.84 17.06
C LEU A 17 20.14 2.98 15.73
N CYS A 18 19.20 3.92 15.63
CA CYS A 18 18.46 4.19 14.39
C CYS A 18 19.41 4.56 13.24
N SER A 19 20.39 5.43 13.48
CA SER A 19 21.36 5.85 12.47
C SER A 19 22.24 4.69 11.99
N SER A 20 22.65 3.81 12.91
CA SER A 20 23.42 2.61 12.56
C SER A 20 22.63 1.62 11.71
N LEU A 21 21.35 1.39 12.06
CA LEU A 21 20.43 0.54 11.30
C LEU A 21 20.12 1.15 9.94
N TRP A 22 19.94 2.46 9.87
CA TRP A 22 19.73 3.18 8.62
C TRP A 22 20.92 3.04 7.67
N LEU A 23 22.15 3.24 8.18
CA LEU A 23 23.38 3.02 7.40
C LEU A 23 23.52 1.58 6.92
N TYR A 24 23.24 0.61 7.78
CA TYR A 24 23.26 -0.81 7.40
C TYR A 24 22.27 -1.10 6.26
N ASN A 25 21.01 -0.68 6.39
CA ASN A 25 19.97 -0.92 5.40
C ASN A 25 20.25 -0.19 4.08
N ILE A 26 20.77 1.03 4.13
CA ILE A 26 21.21 1.72 2.92
C ILE A 26 22.36 0.97 2.25
N ALA A 27 23.37 0.53 3.00
CA ALA A 27 24.51 -0.19 2.43
C ALA A 27 24.10 -1.52 1.77
N THR A 28 23.22 -2.29 2.42
CA THR A 28 22.73 -3.56 1.86
C THR A 28 21.82 -3.34 0.66
N GLU A 29 20.86 -2.42 0.73
CA GLU A 29 19.91 -2.15 -0.36
C GLU A 29 20.59 -1.44 -1.55
N THR A 30 21.59 -0.59 -1.32
CA THR A 30 22.41 -0.03 -2.42
C THR A 30 23.16 -1.13 -3.16
N SER A 31 23.73 -2.11 -2.44
CA SER A 31 24.43 -3.23 -3.08
C SER A 31 23.49 -4.08 -3.94
N PHE A 32 22.26 -4.33 -3.45
CA PHE A 32 21.24 -5.06 -4.18
C PHE A 32 20.70 -4.28 -5.38
N SER A 33 20.40 -2.99 -5.20
CA SER A 33 19.92 -2.10 -6.26
C SER A 33 20.97 -1.92 -7.35
N TYR A 34 22.24 -1.80 -6.97
CA TYR A 34 23.38 -1.79 -7.89
C TYR A 34 23.44 -3.07 -8.72
N ALA A 35 23.37 -4.24 -8.08
CA ALA A 35 23.34 -5.53 -8.77
C ALA A 35 22.12 -5.67 -9.70
N ARG A 36 20.97 -5.13 -9.30
CA ARG A 36 19.73 -5.13 -10.10
C ARG A 36 19.84 -4.25 -11.34
N GLN A 37 20.51 -3.11 -11.24
CA GLN A 37 20.68 -2.17 -12.35
C GLN A 37 21.77 -2.59 -13.35
N LYS A 38 22.60 -3.59 -13.02
CA LYS A 38 23.58 -4.14 -13.96
C LYS A 38 22.88 -4.67 -15.21
N LEU A 39 23.38 -4.26 -16.37
CA LEU A 39 22.90 -4.70 -17.67
C LEU A 39 23.21 -6.20 -17.84
N LYS A 40 22.15 -7.01 -17.94
CA LYS A 40 22.21 -8.42 -18.30
C LYS A 40 21.45 -8.60 -19.63
N PRO A 41 21.89 -9.50 -20.54
CA PRO A 41 21.20 -9.76 -21.82
C PRO A 41 19.72 -10.09 -21.64
N ALA A 42 19.36 -10.85 -20.59
CA ALA A 42 17.97 -11.22 -20.29
C ALA A 42 17.06 -10.04 -19.89
N LYS A 43 17.64 -8.92 -19.43
CA LYS A 43 16.90 -7.72 -19.02
C LYS A 43 16.73 -6.71 -20.16
N LEU A 44 17.48 -6.86 -21.25
CA LEU A 44 17.42 -5.96 -22.39
C LEU A 44 16.14 -6.19 -23.18
N ARG A 45 15.41 -5.11 -23.47
CA ARG A 45 14.21 -5.13 -24.29
C ARG A 45 14.49 -4.47 -25.63
N LYS A 46 14.23 -5.19 -26.71
CA LYS A 46 14.25 -4.64 -28.07
C LYS A 46 12.97 -3.81 -28.26
N MET A 47 13.11 -2.53 -28.59
CA MET A 47 11.97 -1.61 -28.75
C MET A 47 12.16 -0.70 -29.97
N ARG A 48 11.06 -0.30 -30.61
CA ARG A 48 11.06 0.75 -31.64
C ARG A 48 10.88 2.13 -31.01
N MET A 49 11.35 3.18 -31.68
CA MET A 49 11.21 4.57 -31.19
C MET A 49 9.76 4.97 -30.85
N LYS A 50 8.79 4.50 -31.64
CA LYS A 50 7.36 4.77 -31.41
C LYS A 50 6.86 4.12 -30.12
N GLU A 51 7.33 2.92 -29.80
CA GLU A 51 6.95 2.18 -28.59
C GLU A 51 7.55 2.85 -27.35
N VAL A 52 8.82 3.24 -27.39
CA VAL A 52 9.48 4.00 -26.32
C VAL A 52 8.74 5.30 -26.03
N ARG A 53 8.42 6.08 -27.07
CA ARG A 53 7.68 7.33 -26.92
C ARG A 53 6.30 7.11 -26.28
N ASN A 54 5.57 6.08 -26.69
CA ASN A 54 4.26 5.77 -26.12
C ASN A 54 4.34 5.37 -24.64
N GLU A 55 5.30 4.52 -24.25
CA GLU A 55 5.49 4.15 -22.83
C GLU A 55 5.91 5.35 -21.96
N VAL A 56 6.76 6.23 -22.49
CA VAL A 56 7.19 7.45 -21.79
C VAL A 56 5.99 8.39 -21.59
N TRP A 57 5.17 8.62 -22.62
CA TRP A 57 3.96 9.44 -22.48
C TRP A 57 2.94 8.82 -21.52
N SER A 58 2.80 7.50 -21.52
CA SER A 58 1.94 6.80 -20.54
C SER A 58 2.44 7.02 -19.12
N ALA A 59 3.75 6.86 -18.87
CA ALA A 59 4.35 7.05 -17.54
C ALA A 59 4.19 8.50 -17.04
N ILE A 60 4.37 9.48 -17.93
CA ILE A 60 4.20 10.90 -17.61
C ILE A 60 2.70 11.22 -17.39
N GLY A 61 1.80 10.66 -18.21
CA GLY A 61 0.36 10.84 -18.08
C GLY A 61 -0.20 10.32 -16.75
N GLU A 62 0.26 9.13 -16.31
CA GLU A 62 -0.08 8.59 -14.99
C GLU A 62 0.33 9.54 -13.85
N ALA A 63 1.52 10.13 -13.93
CA ALA A 63 2.02 11.07 -12.93
C ALA A 63 1.21 12.38 -12.92
N PHE A 64 0.90 12.96 -14.09
CA PHE A 64 0.07 14.16 -14.18
C PHE A 64 -1.34 13.93 -13.65
N TYR A 65 -1.94 12.78 -13.93
CA TYR A 65 -3.26 12.44 -13.40
C TYR A 65 -3.25 12.38 -11.86
N ALA A 66 -2.24 11.74 -11.28
CA ALA A 66 -2.08 11.66 -9.83
C ALA A 66 -1.85 13.05 -9.19
N ILE A 67 -0.98 13.88 -9.80
CA ILE A 67 -0.71 15.24 -9.33
C ILE A 67 -1.98 16.11 -9.44
N GLY A 68 -2.71 16.03 -10.55
CA GLY A 68 -3.95 16.76 -10.76
C GLY A 68 -5.01 16.43 -9.71
N GLY A 69 -5.17 15.15 -9.38
CA GLY A 69 -6.04 14.70 -8.30
C GLY A 69 -5.66 15.30 -6.95
N TRP A 70 -4.38 15.28 -6.60
CA TRP A 70 -3.90 15.85 -5.34
C TRP A 70 -4.02 17.38 -5.26
N VAL A 71 -3.71 18.09 -6.34
CA VAL A 71 -3.87 19.55 -6.40
C VAL A 71 -5.33 19.95 -6.23
N ALA A 72 -6.27 19.19 -6.80
CA ALA A 72 -7.70 19.44 -6.61
C ALA A 72 -8.13 19.28 -5.14
N VAL A 73 -7.64 18.24 -4.47
CA VAL A 73 -7.91 18.01 -3.03
C VAL A 73 -7.31 19.13 -2.18
N TYR A 74 -6.04 19.50 -2.42
CA TYR A 74 -5.39 20.58 -1.69
C TYR A 74 -6.09 21.93 -1.93
N ALA A 75 -6.51 22.21 -3.16
CA ALA A 75 -7.28 23.42 -3.48
C ALA A 75 -8.60 23.47 -2.69
N ALA A 76 -9.33 22.35 -2.57
CA ALA A 76 -10.54 22.30 -1.76
C ALA A 76 -10.25 22.61 -0.28
N ILE A 77 -9.15 22.09 0.29
CA ILE A 77 -8.74 22.39 1.67
C ILE A 77 -8.42 23.87 1.83
N THR A 78 -7.63 24.46 0.92
CA THR A 78 -7.29 25.90 0.97
C THR A 78 -8.51 26.81 0.83
N MET A 79 -9.53 26.38 0.09
CA MET A 79 -10.78 27.12 -0.06
C MET A 79 -11.60 27.12 1.24
N VAL A 80 -11.52 26.04 2.04
CA VAL A 80 -12.26 25.90 3.30
C VAL A 80 -11.57 26.62 4.45
N TYR A 81 -10.27 26.40 4.63
CA TYR A 81 -9.53 26.89 5.80
C TYR A 81 -8.80 28.23 5.55
N GLY A 82 -8.79 28.71 4.31
CA GLY A 82 -8.00 29.89 3.92
C GLY A 82 -6.51 29.60 3.88
N THR A 83 -5.71 30.58 3.43
CA THR A 83 -4.26 30.44 3.25
C THR A 83 -3.45 30.66 4.53
N ASP A 84 -4.07 31.27 5.54
CA ASP A 84 -3.35 31.81 6.70
C ASP A 84 -3.39 30.86 7.91
N ASP A 85 -4.14 29.77 7.82
CA ASP A 85 -4.26 28.80 8.90
C ASP A 85 -3.05 27.85 8.97
N SER A 86 -2.70 27.46 10.20
CA SER A 86 -1.57 26.56 10.46
C SER A 86 -1.78 25.19 9.84
N LEU A 87 -3.03 24.74 9.73
CA LEU A 87 -3.40 23.49 9.06
C LEU A 87 -3.10 23.55 7.56
N THR A 88 -3.41 24.68 6.91
CA THR A 88 -3.13 24.88 5.49
C THR A 88 -1.62 24.87 5.21
N TYR A 89 -0.82 25.48 6.08
CA TYR A 89 0.64 25.44 5.95
C TYR A 89 1.22 24.02 6.07
N ILE A 90 0.79 23.26 7.09
CA ILE A 90 1.27 21.88 7.29
C ILE A 90 0.87 20.99 6.11
N THR A 91 -0.38 21.07 5.67
CA THR A 91 -0.88 20.31 4.53
C THR A 91 -0.18 20.71 3.22
N ALA A 92 0.21 21.98 3.06
CA ALA A 92 1.01 22.44 1.92
C ALA A 92 2.36 21.74 1.86
N VAL A 93 3.10 21.69 2.98
CA VAL A 93 4.42 21.05 3.06
C VAL A 93 4.32 19.55 2.74
N VAL A 94 3.32 18.87 3.31
CA VAL A 94 3.09 17.44 3.04
C VAL A 94 2.71 17.21 1.57
N SER A 95 1.85 18.05 1.00
CA SER A 95 1.45 17.95 -0.41
C SER A 95 2.63 18.15 -1.36
N LEU A 96 3.52 19.11 -1.06
CA LEU A 96 4.72 19.37 -1.85
C LEU A 96 5.66 18.15 -1.83
N ALA A 97 5.90 17.57 -0.65
CA ALA A 97 6.72 16.37 -0.51
C ALA A 97 6.14 15.19 -1.30
N TYR A 98 4.81 15.03 -1.27
CA TYR A 98 4.12 13.97 -2.01
C TYR A 98 4.17 14.17 -3.54
N VAL A 99 3.97 15.40 -4.03
CA VAL A 99 4.14 15.73 -5.46
C VAL A 99 5.57 15.45 -5.91
N LEU A 100 6.57 15.84 -5.11
CA LEU A 100 7.97 15.56 -5.39
C LEU A 100 8.24 14.05 -5.47
N TYR A 101 7.65 13.25 -4.58
CA TYR A 101 7.73 11.79 -4.62
C TYR A 101 7.14 11.20 -5.92
N ILE A 102 5.97 11.65 -6.37
CA ILE A 102 5.38 11.21 -7.65
C ILE A 102 6.28 11.57 -8.82
N VAL A 103 6.82 12.79 -8.83
CA VAL A 103 7.72 13.24 -9.90
C VAL A 103 8.98 12.37 -9.95
N LEU A 104 9.58 12.06 -8.79
CA LEU A 104 10.74 11.15 -8.73
C LEU A 104 10.41 9.75 -9.27
N LEU A 105 9.24 9.20 -8.94
CA LEU A 105 8.78 7.91 -9.47
C LEU A 105 8.60 7.93 -10.99
N ALA A 106 8.03 9.01 -11.52
CA ALA A 106 7.84 9.20 -12.95
C ALA A 106 9.18 9.25 -13.68
N ILE A 107 10.14 10.05 -13.18
CA ILE A 107 11.49 10.15 -13.74
C ILE A 107 12.20 8.79 -13.67
N ARG A 108 12.05 8.04 -12.57
CA ARG A 108 12.60 6.69 -12.45
C ARG A 108 12.03 5.71 -13.46
N LYS A 109 10.71 5.72 -13.68
CA LYS A 109 10.05 4.86 -14.70
C LYS A 109 10.59 5.17 -16.09
N VAL A 110 10.71 6.45 -16.43
CA VAL A 110 11.26 6.92 -17.71
C VAL A 110 12.74 6.54 -17.86
N SER A 111 13.56 6.80 -16.84
CA SER A 111 14.98 6.46 -16.81
C SER A 111 15.23 4.95 -16.95
N GLY A 112 14.41 4.12 -16.31
CA GLY A 112 14.48 2.66 -16.43
C GLY A 112 14.19 2.17 -17.86
N ILE A 113 13.22 2.76 -18.56
CA ILE A 113 12.92 2.42 -19.96
C ILE A 113 14.15 2.69 -20.83
N PHE A 114 14.78 3.86 -20.70
CA PHE A 114 15.98 4.19 -21.47
C PHE A 114 17.20 3.35 -21.09
N HIS A 115 17.33 2.92 -19.83
CA HIS A 115 18.46 2.11 -19.38
C HIS A 115 18.39 0.65 -19.86
N PHE A 116 17.19 0.05 -19.88
CA PHE A 116 17.01 -1.36 -20.26
C PHE A 116 16.55 -1.59 -21.71
N SER A 117 16.28 -0.54 -22.49
CA SER A 117 15.89 -0.70 -23.90
C SER A 117 17.06 -0.49 -24.87
N TYR A 118 17.10 -1.29 -25.92
CA TYR A 118 17.96 -1.07 -27.08
C TYR A 118 17.09 -0.72 -28.29
N ILE A 119 17.38 0.42 -28.91
CA ILE A 119 16.62 0.97 -30.02
C ILE A 119 17.25 0.49 -31.33
N THR A 120 16.45 -0.19 -32.16
CA THR A 120 16.93 -0.85 -33.39
C THR A 120 17.43 0.11 -34.47
N ASP A 121 16.94 1.33 -34.46
CA ASP A 121 17.08 2.27 -35.58
C ASP A 121 18.24 3.25 -35.40
N ASP A 122 18.94 3.21 -34.25
CA ASP A 122 19.99 4.18 -33.91
C ASP A 122 21.38 3.52 -33.76
N LYS A 123 22.41 4.19 -34.30
CA LYS A 123 23.80 3.75 -34.15
C LYS A 123 24.33 4.18 -32.79
N VAL A 124 24.79 3.23 -31.97
CA VAL A 124 25.32 3.50 -30.63
C VAL A 124 26.54 4.42 -30.71
N LYS A 125 26.41 5.65 -30.21
CA LYS A 125 27.51 6.63 -30.13
C LYS A 125 28.14 6.61 -28.74
N ASN A 126 29.45 6.84 -28.61
CA ASN A 126 30.15 6.89 -27.31
C ASN A 126 29.56 7.90 -26.29
N ARG A 127 28.88 8.98 -26.73
CA ARG A 127 28.13 9.92 -25.87
C ARG A 127 27.00 9.22 -25.07
N GLN A 128 26.47 8.13 -25.62
CA GLN A 128 25.40 7.32 -25.02
C GLN A 128 25.90 6.48 -23.83
N VAL A 129 27.20 6.17 -23.77
CA VAL A 129 27.81 5.43 -22.65
C VAL A 129 27.84 6.28 -21.36
N ARG A 130 28.19 7.57 -21.48
CA ARG A 130 28.18 8.48 -20.31
C ARG A 130 26.75 8.69 -19.78
N ILE A 131 25.78 8.83 -20.68
CA ILE A 131 24.36 8.98 -20.30
C ILE A 131 23.84 7.69 -19.64
N SER A 132 24.18 6.52 -20.17
CA SER A 132 23.83 5.23 -19.56
C SER A 132 24.43 5.08 -18.15
N ASN A 133 25.67 5.49 -17.91
CA ASN A 133 26.26 5.47 -16.58
C ASN A 133 25.55 6.42 -15.59
N VAL A 134 25.12 7.61 -16.04
CA VAL A 134 24.35 8.54 -15.20
C VAL A 134 22.97 7.96 -14.86
N LEU A 135 22.26 7.42 -15.86
CA LEU A 135 20.96 6.77 -15.67
C LEU A 135 21.07 5.56 -14.75
N PHE A 136 22.15 4.78 -14.86
CA PHE A 136 22.45 3.65 -13.98
C PHE A 136 22.52 4.10 -12.51
N TRP A 137 23.36 5.09 -12.19
CA TRP A 137 23.53 5.56 -10.81
C TRP A 137 22.27 6.24 -10.28
N PHE A 138 21.58 7.03 -11.12
CA PHE A 138 20.30 7.63 -10.77
C PHE A 138 19.26 6.56 -10.40
N ASN A 139 19.07 5.55 -11.26
CA ASN A 139 18.14 4.46 -11.00
C ASN A 139 18.54 3.66 -9.76
N ALA A 140 19.83 3.38 -9.55
CA ALA A 140 20.29 2.64 -8.38
C ALA A 140 20.00 3.37 -7.06
N ILE A 141 20.26 4.69 -7.02
CA ILE A 141 20.01 5.53 -5.85
C ILE A 141 18.51 5.64 -5.58
N VAL A 142 17.72 5.97 -6.60
CA VAL A 142 16.26 6.11 -6.44
C VAL A 142 15.60 4.79 -6.07
N ASP A 143 16.04 3.68 -6.67
CA ASP A 143 15.57 2.34 -6.28
C ASP A 143 15.88 2.03 -4.82
N THR A 144 17.02 2.47 -4.30
CA THR A 144 17.40 2.27 -2.89
C THR A 144 16.54 3.13 -1.97
N LEU A 145 16.36 4.41 -2.28
CA LEU A 145 15.62 5.35 -1.44
C LEU A 145 14.13 4.99 -1.30
N ILE A 146 13.55 4.33 -2.31
CA ILE A 146 12.12 3.97 -2.34
C ILE A 146 11.86 2.60 -1.67
N LYS A 147 12.90 1.84 -1.30
CA LYS A 147 12.70 0.56 -0.62
C LYS A 147 12.05 0.74 0.74
N ASP A 148 11.04 -0.08 1.02
CA ASP A 148 10.24 -0.04 2.25
C ASP A 148 11.12 0.03 3.51
N ASN A 149 12.12 -0.86 3.63
CA ASN A 149 13.05 -0.87 4.75
C ASN A 149 13.82 0.45 4.89
N VAL A 150 14.36 0.99 3.79
CA VAL A 150 15.13 2.25 3.80
C VAL A 150 14.23 3.42 4.18
N VAL A 151 13.03 3.50 3.62
CA VAL A 151 12.06 4.55 3.95
C VAL A 151 11.70 4.52 5.44
N VAL A 152 11.36 3.34 5.96
CA VAL A 152 11.01 3.16 7.38
C VAL A 152 12.14 3.59 8.31
N PHE A 153 13.36 3.10 8.09
CA PHE A 153 14.50 3.50 8.92
C PHE A 153 14.91 4.96 8.72
N THR A 154 14.66 5.55 7.54
CA THR A 154 14.86 7.00 7.31
C THR A 154 13.86 7.82 8.13
N ILE A 155 12.60 7.38 8.20
CA ILE A 155 11.59 8.03 9.06
C ILE A 155 12.01 7.89 10.53
N TYR A 156 12.50 6.73 10.96
CA TYR A 156 12.95 6.53 12.34
C TYR A 156 14.15 7.41 12.70
N THR A 157 15.13 7.57 11.80
CA THR A 157 16.25 8.49 12.05
C THR A 157 15.78 9.94 12.10
N ILE A 158 14.91 10.38 11.18
CA ILE A 158 14.33 11.73 11.21
C ILE A 158 13.57 11.97 12.52
N CYS A 159 12.73 11.02 12.93
CA CYS A 159 12.00 11.10 14.21
C CYS A 159 12.95 11.13 15.41
N ALA A 160 14.04 10.36 15.39
CA ALA A 160 15.04 10.36 16.46
C ALA A 160 15.81 11.70 16.54
N PHE A 161 16.19 12.29 15.40
CA PHE A 161 16.81 13.61 15.34
C PHE A 161 15.86 14.71 15.80
N MET A 162 14.60 14.69 15.36
CA MET A 162 13.57 15.63 15.81
C MET A 162 13.29 15.47 17.31
N GLY A 163 13.25 14.24 17.82
CA GLY A 163 13.08 13.97 19.25
C GLY A 163 14.25 14.44 20.11
N LEU A 164 15.48 14.45 19.58
CA LEU A 164 16.67 14.95 20.26
C LEU A 164 16.76 16.49 20.25
N SER A 165 16.09 17.15 19.29
CA SER A 165 15.99 18.61 19.22
C SER A 165 15.08 19.25 20.30
N SER A 166 14.91 18.57 21.44
CA SER A 166 14.04 18.94 22.56
C SER A 166 14.35 20.29 23.19
N ASP A 167 15.53 20.85 22.93
CA ASP A 167 15.91 22.21 23.38
C ASP A 167 15.12 23.31 22.65
N ILE A 168 14.50 23.00 21.50
CA ILE A 168 13.76 23.97 20.66
C ILE A 168 12.25 23.95 20.98
N SER A 169 11.67 22.81 21.36
CA SER A 169 10.24 22.69 21.66
C SER A 169 9.94 21.48 22.56
N THR A 170 9.07 21.68 23.56
CA THR A 170 8.56 20.61 24.44
C THR A 170 7.71 19.57 23.71
N GLN A 171 7.27 19.84 22.49
CA GLN A 171 6.53 18.89 21.64
C GLN A 171 7.45 17.87 20.94
N ALA A 172 8.78 18.04 21.00
CA ALA A 172 9.73 17.14 20.35
C ALA A 172 9.61 15.67 20.82
N TYR A 173 9.18 15.44 22.06
CA TYR A 173 9.04 14.08 22.61
C TYR A 173 7.98 13.22 21.90
N VAL A 174 7.01 13.84 21.22
CA VAL A 174 5.97 13.12 20.45
C VAL A 174 6.61 12.30 19.32
N TYR A 175 7.75 12.75 18.77
CA TYR A 175 8.41 12.05 17.68
C TYR A 175 8.98 10.67 18.08
N TYR A 176 9.25 10.44 19.36
CA TYR A 176 9.62 9.10 19.84
C TYR A 176 8.45 8.11 19.78
N GLY A 177 7.20 8.57 19.66
CA GLY A 177 6.02 7.73 19.56
C GLY A 177 5.84 7.06 18.19
N PHE A 178 6.20 7.72 17.08
CA PHE A 178 5.97 7.16 15.74
C PHE A 178 6.71 5.84 15.48
N PRO A 179 7.98 5.67 15.87
CA PRO A 179 8.67 4.38 15.73
C PRO A 179 8.02 3.21 16.48
N LEU A 180 7.15 3.44 17.47
CA LEU A 180 6.42 2.34 18.13
C LEU A 180 5.43 1.64 17.21
N LEU A 181 4.98 2.30 16.12
CA LEU A 181 4.10 1.68 15.12
C LEU A 181 4.78 0.50 14.39
N ASP A 182 6.10 0.36 14.48
CA ASP A 182 6.86 -0.78 13.93
C ASP A 182 6.39 -2.14 14.47
N ILE A 183 5.74 -2.16 15.64
CA ILE A 183 5.13 -3.38 16.20
C ILE A 183 4.14 -4.04 15.21
N LEU A 184 3.50 -3.24 14.35
CA LEU A 184 2.59 -3.72 13.30
C LEU A 184 3.33 -4.51 12.21
N ALA A 185 4.59 -4.16 11.93
CA ALA A 185 5.44 -4.86 10.97
C ALA A 185 6.16 -6.07 11.59
N ILE A 186 6.58 -5.96 12.86
CA ILE A 186 7.30 -7.02 13.58
C ILE A 186 6.40 -8.22 13.88
N ASN A 187 5.14 -7.97 14.29
CA ASN A 187 4.23 -9.04 14.70
C ASN A 187 3.33 -9.46 13.54
N ALA A 188 3.55 -10.68 13.03
CA ALA A 188 2.75 -11.26 11.95
C ALA A 188 1.24 -11.26 12.23
N ARG A 189 0.81 -11.42 13.49
CA ARG A 189 -0.63 -11.38 13.84
C ARG A 189 -1.22 -9.97 13.69
N LEU A 190 -0.50 -8.94 14.13
CA LEU A 190 -0.94 -7.55 13.99
C LEU A 190 -0.91 -7.10 12.53
N SER A 191 0.12 -7.51 11.78
CA SER A 191 0.20 -7.26 10.34
C SER A 191 -1.00 -7.85 9.58
N ASN A 192 -1.43 -9.06 9.94
CA ASN A 192 -2.62 -9.69 9.35
C ASN A 192 -3.91 -8.92 9.66
N ILE A 193 -4.04 -8.33 10.86
CA ILE A 193 -5.17 -7.47 11.21
C ILE A 193 -5.18 -6.21 10.34
N LEU A 194 -4.03 -5.56 10.18
CA LEU A 194 -3.91 -4.40 9.31
C LEU A 194 -4.22 -4.76 7.85
N LYS A 195 -3.72 -5.90 7.39
CA LYS A 195 -4.00 -6.43 6.05
C LYS A 195 -5.48 -6.69 5.83
N ALA A 196 -6.21 -7.16 6.84
CA ALA A 196 -7.66 -7.37 6.74
C ALA A 196 -8.38 -6.07 6.43
N VAL A 197 -8.13 -5.02 7.22
CA VAL A 197 -8.75 -3.71 7.03
C VAL A 197 -8.30 -3.08 5.71
N THR A 198 -7.03 -3.23 5.33
CA THR A 198 -6.48 -2.58 4.13
C THR A 198 -6.79 -3.31 2.82
N SER A 199 -7.11 -4.60 2.87
CA SER A 199 -7.37 -5.42 1.67
C SER A 199 -8.57 -4.95 0.86
N ASN A 200 -9.58 -4.40 1.54
CA ASN A 200 -10.85 -3.97 0.95
C ASN A 200 -11.13 -2.48 1.18
N LEU A 201 -10.08 -1.63 1.10
CA LEU A 201 -10.23 -0.17 1.25
C LEU A 201 -11.12 0.46 0.17
N VAL A 202 -11.17 -0.11 -1.03
CA VAL A 202 -12.00 0.42 -2.11
C VAL A 202 -13.50 0.34 -1.78
N PRO A 203 -14.09 -0.84 -1.51
CA PRO A 203 -15.52 -0.91 -1.13
C PRO A 203 -15.82 -0.18 0.18
N LEU A 204 -14.89 -0.20 1.14
CA LEU A 204 -15.01 0.57 2.38
C LEU A 204 -15.08 2.08 2.08
N GLY A 205 -14.18 2.60 1.26
CA GLY A 205 -14.13 4.01 0.87
C GLY A 205 -15.36 4.45 0.09
N VAL A 206 -15.87 3.62 -0.84
CA VAL A 206 -17.12 3.90 -1.56
C VAL A 206 -18.30 3.97 -0.60
N THR A 207 -18.36 3.08 0.39
CA THR A 207 -19.40 3.09 1.43
C THR A 207 -19.31 4.35 2.29
N MET A 208 -18.11 4.73 2.74
CA MET A 208 -17.93 5.97 3.50
C MET A 208 -18.32 7.20 2.67
N ALA A 209 -17.98 7.24 1.38
CA ALA A 209 -18.35 8.32 0.48
C ALA A 209 -19.88 8.40 0.30
N PHE A 210 -20.54 7.26 0.13
CA PHE A 210 -22.01 7.20 0.10
C PHE A 210 -22.61 7.72 1.41
N GLY A 211 -22.12 7.25 2.56
CA GLY A 211 -22.57 7.72 3.88
C GLY A 211 -22.39 9.22 4.07
N THR A 212 -21.24 9.75 3.66
CA THR A 212 -20.91 11.18 3.65
C THR A 212 -21.93 12.00 2.83
N ILE A 213 -22.32 11.51 1.65
CA ILE A 213 -23.37 12.13 0.82
C ILE A 213 -24.74 12.08 1.50
N VAL A 214 -25.11 10.96 2.11
CA VAL A 214 -26.40 10.83 2.82
C VAL A 214 -26.45 11.78 4.03
N ILE A 215 -25.38 11.86 4.81
CA ILE A 215 -25.25 12.82 5.93
C ILE A 215 -25.39 14.25 5.42
N TYR A 216 -24.82 14.57 4.25
CA TYR A 216 -24.98 15.88 3.63
C TYR A 216 -26.44 16.20 3.32
N LEU A 217 -27.20 15.24 2.76
CA LEU A 217 -28.64 15.41 2.50
C LEU A 217 -29.44 15.64 3.78
N PHE A 218 -29.14 14.91 4.86
CA PHE A 218 -29.73 15.18 6.16
C PHE A 218 -29.35 16.58 6.66
N SER A 219 -28.08 16.98 6.57
CA SER A 219 -27.64 18.31 6.99
C SER A 219 -28.32 19.45 6.23
N LEU A 220 -28.70 19.25 4.96
CA LEU A 220 -29.49 20.22 4.17
C LEU A 220 -30.88 20.40 4.76
N ILE A 221 -31.57 19.30 5.04
CA ILE A 221 -32.91 19.33 5.65
C ILE A 221 -32.81 19.95 7.06
N GLY A 222 -31.80 19.55 7.83
CA GLY A 222 -31.43 20.13 9.12
C GLY A 222 -31.26 21.64 9.07
N PHE A 223 -30.47 22.13 8.12
CA PHE A 223 -30.17 23.55 7.96
C PHE A 223 -31.41 24.37 7.56
N PHE A 224 -32.27 23.88 6.68
CA PHE A 224 -33.44 24.66 6.25
C PHE A 224 -34.63 24.57 7.20
N ARG A 225 -34.79 23.44 7.92
CA ARG A 225 -35.99 23.19 8.73
C ARG A 225 -35.76 23.29 10.23
N PHE A 226 -34.57 22.93 10.71
CA PHE A 226 -34.26 22.74 12.13
C PHE A 226 -33.11 23.63 12.63
N GLN A 227 -32.75 24.70 11.91
CA GLN A 227 -31.65 25.60 12.30
C GLN A 227 -31.86 26.23 13.68
N GLU A 228 -33.10 26.63 13.99
CA GLU A 228 -33.44 27.27 15.26
C GLU A 228 -33.22 26.34 16.45
N LEU A 229 -33.44 25.03 16.25
CA LEU A 229 -33.22 23.97 17.25
C LEU A 229 -31.74 23.60 17.43
N MET A 230 -30.86 24.15 16.58
CA MET A 230 -29.41 23.96 16.61
C MET A 230 -28.69 25.23 17.10
N THR A 231 -29.34 25.97 17.99
CA THR A 231 -28.79 27.12 18.71
C THR A 231 -28.77 26.86 20.21
N ASN A 232 -27.66 27.16 20.87
CA ASN A 232 -27.51 27.10 22.34
C ASN A 232 -27.11 28.48 22.87
N ASP A 233 -26.95 28.63 24.19
CA ASP A 233 -26.56 29.89 24.84
C ASP A 233 -25.20 30.44 24.33
N ASP A 234 -24.31 29.56 23.86
CA ASP A 234 -23.01 29.91 23.26
C ASP A 234 -23.10 30.33 21.77
N GLY A 235 -24.30 30.34 21.19
CA GLY A 235 -24.58 30.74 19.81
C GLY A 235 -24.97 29.59 18.86
N PRO A 236 -25.21 29.91 17.57
CA PRO A 236 -25.68 28.95 16.57
C PRO A 236 -24.56 27.97 16.17
N GLN A 237 -24.78 26.68 16.39
CA GLN A 237 -23.84 25.59 16.01
C GLN A 237 -23.97 25.18 14.54
N CYS A 238 -24.94 25.77 13.83
CA CYS A 238 -25.29 25.51 12.43
C CYS A 238 -25.58 26.87 11.74
N SER A 239 -24.60 27.79 11.74
CA SER A 239 -24.77 29.12 11.12
C SER A 239 -24.52 29.12 9.61
N SER A 240 -23.58 28.30 9.14
CA SER A 240 -23.29 28.09 7.73
C SER A 240 -23.56 26.64 7.32
N MET A 241 -23.83 26.42 6.04
CA MET A 241 -24.07 25.09 5.47
C MET A 241 -22.92 24.12 5.76
N MET A 242 -21.67 24.60 5.66
CA MET A 242 -20.47 23.82 5.95
C MET A 242 -20.37 23.47 7.43
N GLN A 243 -20.60 24.44 8.32
CA GLN A 243 -20.59 24.21 9.76
C GLN A 243 -21.66 23.19 10.14
N CYS A 244 -22.88 23.32 9.61
CA CYS A 244 -23.96 22.38 9.89
C CYS A 244 -23.61 20.97 9.44
N TYR A 245 -23.05 20.83 8.23
CA TYR A 245 -22.62 19.54 7.72
C TYR A 245 -21.54 18.88 8.61
N LEU A 246 -20.52 19.64 9.03
CA LEU A 246 -19.50 19.13 9.95
C LEU A 246 -20.07 18.80 11.33
N THR A 247 -21.03 19.57 11.84
CA THR A 247 -21.77 19.26 13.08
C THR A 247 -22.53 17.94 12.96
N TYR A 248 -23.16 17.67 11.82
CA TYR A 248 -23.85 16.40 11.54
C TYR A 248 -22.88 15.22 11.42
N ILE A 249 -21.71 15.39 10.81
CA ILE A 249 -20.66 14.35 10.81
C ILE A 249 -20.17 14.07 12.22
N HIS A 250 -19.82 15.12 12.98
CA HIS A 250 -19.21 14.97 14.28
C HIS A 250 -20.22 14.47 15.33
N TYR A 251 -21.24 15.25 15.63
CA TYR A 251 -22.19 14.93 16.69
C TYR A 251 -23.26 13.94 16.23
N GLY A 252 -23.64 13.95 14.94
CA GLY A 252 -24.60 12.97 14.43
C GLY A 252 -24.06 11.54 14.44
N LEU A 253 -22.75 11.33 14.22
CA LEU A 253 -22.16 9.97 14.27
C LEU A 253 -21.69 9.56 15.67
N LEU A 254 -21.25 10.51 16.51
CA LEU A 254 -20.68 10.20 17.83
C LEU A 254 -21.73 10.13 18.95
N SER A 255 -22.86 10.83 18.82
CA SER A 255 -23.95 10.73 19.79
C SER A 255 -24.69 9.40 19.61
N GLY A 256 -24.85 8.64 20.69
CA GLY A 256 -25.38 7.27 20.65
C GLY A 256 -26.79 7.16 20.07
N GLY A 257 -27.61 8.20 20.18
CA GLY A 257 -28.94 8.31 19.56
C GLY A 257 -28.98 9.13 18.25
N GLY A 258 -27.84 9.48 17.68
CA GLY A 258 -27.73 10.28 16.47
C GLY A 258 -27.97 11.77 16.70
N ILE A 259 -28.37 12.48 15.64
CA ILE A 259 -28.58 13.94 15.70
C ILE A 259 -29.73 14.34 16.64
N GLY A 260 -30.76 13.49 16.78
CA GLY A 260 -31.88 13.73 17.69
C GLY A 260 -31.41 13.86 19.14
N ASP A 261 -30.52 12.96 19.57
CA ASP A 261 -29.93 12.97 20.91
C ASP A 261 -29.06 14.22 21.15
N TYR A 262 -28.32 14.66 20.12
CA TYR A 262 -27.59 15.92 20.20
C TYR A 262 -28.53 17.14 20.38
N MET A 263 -29.62 17.21 19.60
CA MET A 263 -30.58 18.30 19.70
C MET A 263 -31.35 18.30 21.03
N SER A 264 -31.78 17.13 21.51
CA SER A 264 -32.53 17.03 22.77
C SER A 264 -31.64 17.12 24.00
N GLY A 265 -30.45 16.53 23.97
CA GLY A 265 -29.54 16.42 25.11
C GLY A 265 -28.59 17.59 25.22
N THR A 266 -27.79 17.86 24.18
CA THR A 266 -26.75 18.90 24.22
C THR A 266 -27.32 20.29 23.97
N MET A 267 -28.25 20.43 23.03
CA MET A 267 -28.84 21.73 22.69
C MET A 267 -30.06 22.09 23.57
N ALA A 268 -30.43 21.21 24.50
CA ALA A 268 -31.55 21.40 25.43
C ALA A 268 -32.91 21.72 24.77
N HIS A 269 -33.10 21.29 23.51
CA HIS A 269 -34.36 21.42 22.80
C HIS A 269 -35.04 20.05 22.74
N PRO A 270 -35.79 19.61 23.77
CA PRO A 270 -36.50 18.34 23.73
C PRO A 270 -37.60 18.34 22.63
N LEU A 271 -38.16 17.16 22.37
CA LEU A 271 -39.35 17.06 21.50
C LEU A 271 -40.49 17.86 22.12
N ASP A 272 -41.07 18.79 21.34
CA ASP A 272 -42.23 19.55 21.75
C ASP A 272 -43.50 18.72 21.53
N TYR A 273 -44.21 18.39 22.61
CA TYR A 273 -45.45 17.60 22.56
C TYR A 273 -46.70 18.48 22.36
N SER A 274 -46.54 19.81 22.32
CA SER A 274 -47.66 20.74 22.21
C SER A 274 -48.14 20.93 20.76
N ASP A 275 -47.23 20.89 19.79
CA ASP A 275 -47.54 20.92 18.36
C ASP A 275 -47.36 19.52 17.73
N ASN A 276 -48.48 18.90 17.38
CA ASN A 276 -48.49 17.59 16.74
C ASN A 276 -47.69 17.56 15.43
N VAL A 277 -47.70 18.63 14.64
CA VAL A 277 -47.06 18.62 13.32
C VAL A 277 -45.54 18.66 13.46
N SER A 278 -45.02 19.62 14.22
CA SER A 278 -43.57 19.75 14.48
C SER A 278 -43.02 18.55 15.25
N PHE A 279 -43.82 17.96 16.15
CA PHE A 279 -43.48 16.72 16.85
C PHE A 279 -43.23 15.56 15.88
N PHE A 280 -44.19 15.24 15.01
CA PHE A 280 -44.08 14.10 14.10
C PHE A 280 -42.97 14.32 13.06
N GLU A 281 -42.81 15.54 12.56
CA GLU A 281 -41.75 15.88 11.62
C GLU A 281 -40.35 15.61 12.22
N ARG A 282 -40.11 16.09 13.44
CA ARG A 282 -38.84 15.88 14.14
C ARG A 282 -38.62 14.43 14.54
N LEU A 283 -39.64 13.75 15.04
CA LEU A 283 -39.56 12.33 15.42
C LEU A 283 -39.18 11.45 14.23
N VAL A 284 -39.84 11.63 13.08
CA VAL A 284 -39.55 10.85 11.86
C VAL A 284 -38.15 11.17 11.36
N TYR A 285 -37.73 12.43 11.42
CA TYR A 285 -36.40 12.86 11.01
C TYR A 285 -35.29 12.22 11.87
N ASP A 286 -35.41 12.30 13.20
CA ASP A 286 -34.44 11.74 14.14
C ASP A 286 -34.34 10.21 14.01
N LEU A 287 -35.49 9.53 13.87
CA LEU A 287 -35.54 8.08 13.69
C LEU A 287 -34.97 7.65 12.33
N ALA A 288 -35.28 8.39 11.26
CA ALA A 288 -34.73 8.11 9.93
C ALA A 288 -33.21 8.27 9.91
N PHE A 289 -32.68 9.33 10.53
CA PHE A 289 -31.24 9.52 10.67
C PHE A 289 -30.60 8.36 11.44
N TYR A 290 -31.17 7.96 12.58
CA TYR A 290 -30.67 6.85 13.38
C TYR A 290 -30.64 5.52 12.60
N ILE A 291 -31.75 5.16 11.93
CA ILE A 291 -31.85 3.90 11.19
C ILE A 291 -30.90 3.88 9.98
N ILE A 292 -30.86 4.96 9.20
CA ILE A 292 -30.11 4.97 7.94
C ILE A 292 -28.60 5.15 8.19
N ILE A 293 -28.22 6.05 9.08
CA ILE A 293 -26.80 6.36 9.31
C ILE A 293 -26.19 5.48 10.39
N LEU A 294 -26.80 5.38 11.57
CA LEU A 294 -26.18 4.62 12.67
C LEU A 294 -26.40 3.11 12.51
N LEU A 295 -27.63 2.66 12.21
CA LEU A 295 -27.88 1.23 12.08
C LEU A 295 -27.40 0.68 10.73
N LEU A 296 -27.81 1.25 9.60
CA LEU A 296 -27.49 0.66 8.31
C LEU A 296 -26.01 0.89 7.93
N LEU A 297 -25.55 2.14 7.90
CA LEU A 297 -24.20 2.46 7.37
C LEU A 297 -23.07 1.85 8.23
N ILE A 298 -23.14 1.95 9.57
CA ILE A 298 -22.09 1.39 10.45
C ILE A 298 -22.07 -0.14 10.38
N ASN A 299 -23.25 -0.80 10.38
CA ASN A 299 -23.30 -2.26 10.25
C ASN A 299 -22.83 -2.74 8.87
N LEU A 300 -23.03 -1.93 7.82
CA LEU A 300 -22.49 -2.22 6.50
C LEU A 300 -20.96 -2.13 6.49
N ILE A 301 -20.38 -1.09 7.10
CA ILE A 301 -18.93 -0.94 7.27
C ILE A 301 -18.35 -2.13 8.06
N MET A 302 -18.96 -2.49 9.19
CA MET A 302 -18.54 -3.64 9.98
C MET A 302 -18.67 -4.94 9.20
N GLY A 303 -19.73 -5.11 8.41
CA GLY A 303 -19.91 -6.24 7.50
C GLY A 303 -18.78 -6.38 6.49
N ILE A 304 -18.41 -5.30 5.80
CA ILE A 304 -17.27 -5.29 4.86
C ILE A 304 -15.97 -5.69 5.56
N ILE A 305 -15.73 -5.20 6.77
CA ILE A 305 -14.53 -5.54 7.55
C ILE A 305 -14.54 -7.04 7.90
N ILE A 306 -15.67 -7.58 8.36
CA ILE A 306 -15.81 -9.01 8.68
C ILE A 306 -15.56 -9.89 7.45
N ASP A 307 -16.12 -9.54 6.29
CA ASP A 307 -15.90 -10.26 5.03
C ASP A 307 -14.42 -10.26 4.62
N SER A 308 -13.72 -9.16 4.90
CA SER A 308 -12.28 -9.05 4.68
C SER A 308 -11.48 -10.00 5.58
N PHE A 309 -11.86 -10.14 6.85
CA PHE A 309 -11.25 -11.12 7.74
C PHE A 309 -11.52 -12.56 7.31
N THR A 310 -12.75 -12.86 6.88
CA THR A 310 -13.14 -14.19 6.41
C THR A 310 -12.36 -14.58 5.15
N SER A 311 -12.31 -13.70 4.15
CA SER A 311 -11.58 -13.95 2.90
C SER A 311 -10.07 -14.13 3.11
N LEU A 312 -9.44 -13.37 4.02
CA LEU A 312 -8.03 -13.57 4.37
C LEU A 312 -7.79 -14.92 5.05
N ARG A 313 -8.72 -15.37 5.90
CA ARG A 313 -8.65 -16.67 6.53
C ARG A 313 -8.76 -17.79 5.49
N GLU A 314 -9.75 -17.72 4.60
CA GLU A 314 -9.92 -18.68 3.50
C GLU A 314 -8.69 -18.74 2.59
N ALA A 315 -8.10 -17.58 2.26
CA ALA A 315 -6.86 -17.54 1.47
C ALA A 315 -5.67 -18.20 2.18
N SER A 316 -5.57 -18.03 3.50
CA SER A 316 -4.54 -18.68 4.31
C SER A 316 -4.74 -20.19 4.38
N GLU A 317 -5.96 -20.64 4.62
CA GLU A 317 -6.32 -22.07 4.66
C GLU A 317 -6.08 -22.73 3.30
N LYS A 318 -6.53 -22.10 2.21
CA LYS A 318 -6.28 -22.56 0.83
C LYS A 318 -4.79 -22.64 0.49
N LYS A 319 -3.99 -21.67 0.94
CA LYS A 319 -2.53 -21.71 0.73
C LYS A 319 -1.92 -22.94 1.42
N GLN A 320 -2.31 -23.21 2.66
CA GLN A 320 -1.82 -24.37 3.42
C GLN A 320 -2.31 -25.70 2.81
N GLU A 321 -3.53 -25.72 2.29
CA GLU A 321 -4.08 -26.87 1.56
C GLU A 321 -3.25 -27.16 0.30
N ILE A 322 -2.99 -26.16 -0.54
CA ILE A 322 -2.19 -26.34 -1.78
C ILE A 322 -0.77 -26.83 -1.45
N GLU A 323 -0.13 -26.24 -0.44
CA GLU A 323 1.23 -26.62 -0.01
C GLU A 323 1.33 -28.07 0.46
N SER A 324 0.25 -28.60 1.06
CA SER A 324 0.20 -29.96 1.61
C SER A 324 -0.39 -31.01 0.66
N SER A 325 -1.06 -30.59 -0.41
CA SER A 325 -1.82 -31.47 -1.32
C SER A 325 -1.25 -31.59 -2.73
N ILE A 326 -0.43 -30.63 -3.19
CA ILE A 326 0.05 -30.60 -4.58
C ILE A 326 1.55 -30.28 -4.59
N CYS A 327 2.31 -30.95 -5.45
CA CYS A 327 3.71 -30.57 -5.70
C CYS A 327 3.77 -29.32 -6.60
N LEU A 328 4.43 -28.25 -6.16
CA LEU A 328 4.50 -26.98 -6.89
C LEU A 328 5.22 -27.08 -8.25
N VAL A 329 6.15 -28.04 -8.40
CA VAL A 329 6.97 -28.19 -9.61
C VAL A 329 6.20 -28.93 -10.71
N CYS A 330 5.67 -30.12 -10.41
CA CYS A 330 5.02 -30.98 -11.40
C CYS A 330 3.49 -30.90 -11.41
N THR A 331 2.88 -30.22 -10.44
CA THR A 331 1.42 -30.10 -10.26
C THR A 331 0.69 -31.43 -10.05
N ASP A 332 1.40 -32.51 -9.71
CA ASP A 332 0.80 -33.78 -9.31
C ASP A 332 0.21 -33.66 -7.90
N THR A 333 -0.93 -34.32 -7.69
CA THR A 333 -1.57 -34.38 -6.37
C THR A 333 -0.81 -35.33 -5.45
N LYS A 334 -0.93 -35.11 -4.15
CA LYS A 334 -0.34 -35.96 -3.11
C LYS A 334 -0.81 -37.40 -3.26
N ASP A 335 -2.09 -37.62 -3.55
CA ASP A 335 -2.66 -38.96 -3.70
C ASP A 335 -2.05 -39.70 -4.91
N ASP A 336 -1.87 -39.01 -6.05
CA ASP A 336 -1.21 -39.58 -7.23
C ASP A 336 0.25 -39.98 -6.92
N ILE A 337 0.97 -39.15 -6.16
CA ILE A 337 2.37 -39.38 -5.80
C ILE A 337 2.50 -40.52 -4.79
N GLU A 338 1.69 -40.54 -3.74
CA GLU A 338 1.68 -41.61 -2.73
C GLU A 338 1.25 -42.94 -3.35
N TYR A 339 0.26 -42.94 -4.25
CA TYR A 339 -0.15 -44.15 -4.97
C TYR A 339 1.00 -44.76 -5.79
N ARG A 340 1.76 -43.94 -6.53
CA ARG A 340 2.97 -44.39 -7.24
C ARG A 340 4.05 -44.89 -6.28
N GLY A 341 4.18 -44.27 -5.12
CA GLY A 341 5.08 -44.71 -4.05
C GLY A 341 4.76 -46.11 -3.52
N ILE A 342 3.49 -46.35 -3.23
CA ILE A 342 2.98 -47.64 -2.75
C ILE A 342 3.26 -48.75 -3.77
N LEU A 343 3.06 -48.49 -5.07
CA LEU A 343 3.40 -49.44 -6.14
C LEU A 343 4.90 -49.82 -6.15
N MET A 344 5.77 -48.95 -5.67
CA MET A 344 7.22 -49.18 -5.56
C MET A 344 7.64 -49.66 -4.17
N GLY A 345 6.70 -49.92 -3.25
CA GLY A 345 6.99 -50.35 -1.88
C GLY A 345 7.59 -49.25 -1.00
N VAL A 346 7.44 -47.98 -1.38
CA VAL A 346 7.98 -46.82 -0.64
C VAL A 346 6.84 -46.08 0.05
N THR A 347 7.02 -45.78 1.34
CA THR A 347 6.09 -44.96 2.13
C THR A 347 6.55 -43.51 2.20
N ASN A 348 5.62 -42.57 2.39
CA ASN A 348 5.90 -41.14 2.51
C ASN A 348 6.56 -40.57 1.25
N SER A 349 6.06 -41.01 0.09
CA SER A 349 6.63 -40.67 -1.20
C SER A 349 6.42 -39.20 -1.55
N PHE A 350 5.37 -38.56 -1.06
CA PHE A 350 5.13 -37.14 -1.30
C PHE A 350 6.23 -36.26 -0.69
N LYS A 351 6.63 -36.54 0.55
CA LYS A 351 7.69 -35.77 1.22
C LYS A 351 9.04 -35.93 0.52
N LYS A 352 9.42 -37.16 0.16
CA LYS A 352 10.65 -37.40 -0.61
C LYS A 352 10.62 -36.72 -1.97
N HIS A 353 9.48 -36.78 -2.66
CA HIS A 353 9.30 -36.11 -3.94
C HIS A 353 9.50 -34.59 -3.86
N THR A 354 8.97 -33.93 -2.82
CA THR A 354 9.11 -32.47 -2.68
C THR A 354 10.47 -32.03 -2.12
N GLU A 355 11.10 -32.82 -1.25
CA GLU A 355 12.38 -32.45 -0.61
C GLU A 355 13.63 -32.87 -1.41
N GLU A 356 13.58 -34.00 -2.13
CA GLU A 356 14.73 -34.55 -2.85
C GLU A 356 14.62 -34.36 -4.36
N GLU A 357 13.53 -34.81 -4.98
CA GLU A 357 13.37 -34.77 -6.44
C GLU A 357 13.02 -33.36 -6.94
N HIS A 358 11.99 -32.74 -6.35
CA HIS A 358 11.40 -31.47 -6.76
C HIS A 358 11.60 -30.36 -5.73
N ASN A 359 12.81 -30.26 -5.19
CA ASN A 359 13.17 -29.19 -4.27
C ASN A 359 13.30 -27.84 -4.99
N LEU A 360 12.51 -26.85 -4.59
CA LEU A 360 12.52 -25.50 -5.19
C LEU A 360 13.90 -24.83 -5.18
N TRP A 361 14.68 -25.03 -4.13
CA TRP A 361 16.00 -24.42 -3.99
C TRP A 361 17.00 -24.98 -5.00
N ASN A 362 16.90 -26.27 -5.33
CA ASN A 362 17.75 -26.89 -6.34
C ASN A 362 17.50 -26.27 -7.72
N TYR A 363 16.25 -25.95 -8.07
CA TYR A 363 15.93 -25.22 -9.30
C TYR A 363 16.54 -23.81 -9.30
N LEU A 364 16.45 -23.08 -8.18
CA LEU A 364 17.06 -21.76 -8.06
C LEU A 364 18.59 -21.82 -8.19
N PHE A 365 19.24 -22.75 -7.49
CA PHE A 365 20.68 -22.95 -7.56
C PHE A 365 21.13 -23.37 -8.96
N PHE A 366 20.34 -24.20 -9.66
CA PHE A 366 20.62 -24.58 -11.04
C PHE A 366 20.55 -23.38 -11.99
N ILE A 367 19.57 -22.49 -11.84
CA ILE A 367 19.51 -21.24 -12.62
C ILE A 367 20.74 -20.36 -12.34
N MET A 368 21.12 -20.20 -11.07
CA MET A 368 22.33 -19.44 -10.69
C MET A 368 23.61 -20.07 -11.25
N TYR A 369 23.69 -21.40 -11.26
CA TYR A 369 24.80 -22.16 -11.85
C TYR A 369 24.91 -21.94 -13.36
N LEU A 370 23.79 -21.99 -14.09
CA LEU A 370 23.77 -21.73 -15.53
C LEU A 370 24.15 -20.29 -15.89
N GLU A 371 23.80 -19.32 -15.03
CA GLU A 371 24.18 -17.91 -15.22
C GLU A 371 25.68 -17.66 -14.96
N SER A 372 26.30 -18.37 -14.00
CA SER A 372 27.71 -18.18 -13.65
C SER A 372 28.66 -18.89 -14.62
N LYS A 373 28.21 -19.97 -15.26
CA LYS A 373 29.03 -20.78 -16.16
C LYS A 373 29.21 -20.12 -17.55
N PRO A 374 30.43 -20.09 -18.12
CA PRO A 374 30.65 -19.57 -19.47
C PRO A 374 29.94 -20.43 -20.52
N ALA A 375 29.51 -19.80 -21.62
CA ALA A 375 28.68 -20.46 -22.63
C ALA A 375 29.40 -21.59 -23.37
N THR A 376 30.74 -21.56 -23.40
CA THR A 376 31.59 -22.58 -24.04
C THR A 376 31.62 -23.90 -23.28
N ASP A 377 31.35 -23.86 -21.97
CA ASP A 377 31.54 -25.00 -21.07
C ASP A 377 30.20 -25.66 -20.72
N LEU A 378 29.10 -25.18 -21.30
CA LEU A 378 27.78 -25.76 -21.10
C LEU A 378 27.69 -27.09 -21.83
N ASN A 379 27.13 -28.11 -21.16
CA ASN A 379 26.74 -29.33 -21.84
C ASN A 379 25.46 -29.11 -22.68
N GLY A 380 25.01 -30.13 -23.42
CA GLY A 380 23.84 -30.01 -24.31
C GLY A 380 22.54 -29.70 -23.56
N THR A 381 22.33 -30.29 -22.38
CA THR A 381 21.11 -30.06 -21.58
C THR A 381 21.13 -28.69 -20.90
N GLU A 382 22.26 -28.26 -20.35
CA GLU A 382 22.49 -26.92 -19.81
C GLU A 382 22.30 -25.84 -20.88
N SER A 383 22.80 -26.09 -22.09
CA SER A 383 22.62 -25.19 -23.24
C SER A 383 21.15 -25.07 -23.63
N PHE A 384 20.43 -26.20 -23.66
CA PHE A 384 18.98 -26.22 -23.91
C PHE A 384 18.21 -25.40 -22.87
N VAL A 385 18.45 -25.66 -21.58
CA VAL A 385 17.76 -24.91 -20.50
C VAL A 385 18.12 -23.43 -20.54
N ARG A 386 19.40 -23.08 -20.76
CA ARG A 386 19.83 -21.68 -20.87
C ARG A 386 19.16 -20.96 -22.03
N GLN A 387 18.99 -21.61 -23.18
CA GLN A 387 18.24 -21.04 -24.31
C GLN A 387 16.77 -20.82 -23.95
N LYS A 388 16.12 -21.76 -23.27
CA LYS A 388 14.73 -21.61 -22.80
C LYS A 388 14.57 -20.49 -21.78
N LEU A 389 15.52 -20.34 -20.86
CA LEU A 389 15.55 -19.21 -19.91
C LEU A 389 15.70 -17.86 -20.63
N LEU A 390 16.57 -17.77 -21.65
CA LEU A 390 16.72 -16.56 -22.46
C LEU A 390 15.47 -16.25 -23.29
N ALA A 391 14.78 -17.28 -23.80
CA ALA A 391 13.51 -17.17 -24.50
C ALA A 391 12.31 -16.89 -23.57
N LYS A 392 12.52 -16.91 -22.23
CA LYS A 392 11.47 -16.79 -21.21
C LYS A 392 10.41 -17.90 -21.29
N GLU A 393 10.83 -19.09 -21.69
CA GLU A 393 9.99 -20.29 -21.78
C GLU A 393 10.24 -21.25 -20.61
N MET A 394 9.17 -21.70 -19.96
CA MET A 394 9.22 -22.60 -18.79
C MET A 394 9.05 -24.10 -19.15
N SER A 395 9.18 -24.46 -20.43
CA SER A 395 8.92 -25.82 -20.92
C SER A 395 9.92 -26.88 -20.42
N TRP A 396 11.04 -26.45 -19.83
CA TRP A 396 12.06 -27.33 -19.27
C TRP A 396 11.72 -27.85 -17.87
N ILE A 397 10.70 -27.27 -17.22
CA ILE A 397 10.22 -27.71 -15.91
C ILE A 397 9.32 -28.95 -16.11
N PRO A 398 9.45 -29.99 -15.26
CA PRO A 398 8.60 -31.18 -15.34
C PRO A 398 7.11 -30.84 -15.25
N LYS A 399 6.30 -31.41 -16.12
CA LYS A 399 4.83 -31.35 -16.04
C LYS A 399 4.25 -32.71 -15.66
N LYS A 400 2.98 -32.72 -15.23
CA LYS A 400 2.20 -33.92 -14.92
C LYS A 400 2.38 -34.99 -16.01
N LYS A 401 2.86 -36.18 -15.61
CA LYS A 401 3.03 -37.32 -16.52
C LYS A 401 1.63 -37.80 -16.95
N GLY A 402 1.21 -37.38 -18.15
CA GLY A 402 -0.10 -37.69 -18.72
C GLY A 402 -0.62 -36.61 -19.67
N GLU A 403 -0.08 -35.40 -19.60
CA GLU A 403 -0.41 -34.34 -20.54
C GLU A 403 0.56 -34.42 -21.73
N SER A 404 0.26 -35.33 -22.67
CA SER A 404 0.91 -35.29 -23.97
C SER A 404 0.62 -33.93 -24.57
N THR A 405 1.67 -33.15 -24.84
CA THR A 405 1.56 -31.98 -25.71
C THR A 405 0.93 -32.44 -27.02
N ARG A 406 -0.38 -32.19 -27.22
CA ARG A 406 -0.86 -32.03 -28.58
C ARG A 406 -0.02 -30.90 -29.16
N PRO A 407 0.73 -31.12 -30.24
CA PRO A 407 1.28 -29.99 -30.97
C PRO A 407 0.09 -29.06 -31.26
N ALA A 408 0.28 -27.76 -31.01
CA ALA A 408 -0.67 -26.78 -31.51
C ALA A 408 -0.67 -26.96 -33.03
N ASP A 409 -1.70 -27.60 -33.55
CA ASP A 409 -1.88 -27.85 -34.97
C ASP A 409 -2.03 -26.50 -35.69
N ALA A 410 -1.16 -26.34 -36.70
CA ALA A 410 -1.28 -25.51 -37.92
C ALA A 410 -1.54 -24.00 -37.81
#